data_AF-A0A4P7GXN2-F1
#
_entry.id   AF-A0A4P7GXN2-F1
#
_cell.length_a   1.000
_cell.length_b   1.000
_cell.length_c   1.000
_cell.angle_alpha   90.00
_cell.angle_beta   90.00
_cell.angle_gamma   90.00
#
_symmetry.space_group_name_H-M   'P 1'
#
loop_
_entity.id
_entity.type
_entity.pdbx_description
1 polymer ?
#
loop_
_entity_poly.entity_id
_entity_poly.type
_entity_poly.pdbx_seq_one_letter_code
_entity_poly.pdbx_strand_id
1 'polypeptide(L)'
;MRRGLQHDAEAHRQLAAALAEGKPWREVETILDAARRRARGEARDRVQELKQYLKNHWDGIVADANARRLGAIEAENYHVLARRMKRRGAAWSERGARHLARLLAARANGELDRYARPVWQRRQAPPVAPTPQGRLFGQRLSRSDVEDVAQWLRVRIPALYGPHADREWVKALRHLAGLSVA
;
A
#
# COMPACT_ATOMS: atom_id res chain seq x y z
N MET A 1 18.22 -12.20 -17.10
CA MET A 1 18.14 -13.37 -18.00
C MET A 1 17.47 -13.05 -19.32
N ARG A 2 16.22 -12.57 -19.35
CA ARG A 2 15.49 -12.31 -20.61
C ARG A 2 16.22 -11.39 -21.60
N ARG A 3 16.85 -10.28 -21.17
CA ARG A 3 17.63 -9.42 -22.09
C ARG A 3 18.87 -10.08 -22.69
N GLY A 4 19.54 -10.95 -21.92
CA GLY A 4 20.76 -11.64 -22.37
C GLY A 4 20.49 -12.78 -23.34
N LEU A 5 19.39 -13.52 -23.13
CA LEU A 5 19.06 -14.73 -23.90
C LEU A 5 17.74 -14.61 -24.68
N GLN A 6 17.29 -13.39 -24.98
CA GLN A 6 15.99 -13.16 -25.64
C GLN A 6 15.84 -13.92 -26.96
N HIS A 7 16.94 -14.03 -27.72
CA HIS A 7 16.98 -14.65 -29.03
C HIS A 7 17.46 -16.11 -29.00
N ASP A 8 17.79 -16.65 -27.82
CA ASP A 8 18.21 -18.04 -27.63
C ASP A 8 17.34 -18.69 -26.54
N ALA A 9 16.11 -19.04 -26.93
CA ALA A 9 15.12 -19.63 -26.04
C ALA A 9 15.58 -20.97 -25.44
N GLU A 10 16.42 -21.71 -26.18
CA GLU A 10 16.97 -22.97 -25.71
C GLU A 10 17.99 -22.74 -24.60
N ALA A 11 18.97 -21.85 -24.82
CA ALA A 11 19.91 -21.47 -23.76
C ALA A 11 19.20 -20.87 -22.54
N HIS A 12 18.12 -20.12 -22.75
CA HIS A 12 17.31 -19.60 -21.64
C HIS A 12 16.70 -20.73 -20.81
N ARG A 13 16.11 -21.75 -21.44
CA ARG A 13 15.54 -22.92 -20.74
C ARG A 13 16.62 -23.71 -20.01
N GLN A 14 17.73 -23.99 -20.67
CA GLN A 14 18.86 -24.71 -20.08
C GLN A 14 19.43 -23.97 -18.87
N LEU A 15 19.62 -22.64 -18.99
CA LEU A 15 20.09 -21.81 -17.89
C LEU A 15 19.11 -21.82 -16.71
N ALA A 16 17.81 -21.68 -16.98
CA ALA A 16 16.78 -21.70 -15.94
C ALA A 16 16.73 -23.04 -15.20
N ALA A 17 16.81 -24.16 -15.93
CA ALA A 17 16.87 -25.50 -15.34
C ALA A 17 18.14 -25.70 -14.50
N ALA A 18 19.31 -25.32 -15.02
CA ALA A 18 20.58 -25.43 -14.31
C ALA A 18 20.56 -24.66 -12.98
N LEU A 19 19.94 -23.49 -12.95
CA LEU A 19 19.79 -22.69 -11.73
C LEU A 19 18.76 -23.27 -10.75
N ALA A 20 17.65 -23.81 -11.25
CA ALA A 20 16.65 -24.47 -10.41
C ALA A 20 17.23 -25.71 -9.72
N GLU A 21 17.96 -26.54 -10.47
CA GLU A 21 18.66 -27.74 -9.98
C GLU A 21 19.87 -27.40 -9.10
N GLY A 22 20.40 -26.17 -9.19
CA GLY A 22 21.56 -25.75 -8.42
C GLY A 22 22.87 -26.29 -8.92
N LYS A 23 23.01 -26.40 -10.24
CA LYS A 23 24.23 -26.86 -10.88
C LYS A 23 25.42 -25.96 -10.51
N PRO A 24 26.64 -26.52 -10.44
CA PRO A 24 27.84 -25.73 -10.18
C PRO A 24 28.08 -24.69 -11.29
N TRP A 25 28.79 -23.62 -10.94
CA TRP A 25 29.09 -22.50 -11.86
C TRP A 25 29.62 -22.95 -13.22
N ARG A 26 30.50 -23.97 -13.26
CA ARG A 26 31.11 -24.47 -14.51
C ARG A 26 30.08 -24.92 -15.55
N GLU A 27 28.99 -25.55 -15.11
CA GLU A 27 27.92 -25.99 -16.01
C GLU A 27 27.12 -24.78 -16.53
N VAL A 28 26.82 -23.81 -15.65
CA VAL A 28 26.15 -22.55 -16.01
C VAL A 28 27.00 -21.74 -17.00
N GLU A 29 28.30 -21.65 -16.76
CA GLU A 29 29.27 -20.96 -17.61
C GLU A 29 29.32 -21.58 -19.01
N THR A 30 29.26 -22.92 -19.11
CA THR A 30 29.26 -23.64 -20.39
C THR A 30 28.04 -23.30 -21.23
N ILE A 31 26.84 -23.24 -20.61
CA ILE A 31 25.60 -22.84 -21.28
C ILE A 31 25.72 -21.41 -21.83
N LEU A 32 26.23 -20.49 -21.01
CA LEU A 32 26.40 -19.08 -21.38
C LEU A 32 27.45 -18.89 -22.49
N ASP A 33 28.55 -19.63 -22.46
CA ASP A 33 29.57 -19.57 -23.50
C ASP A 33 29.07 -20.14 -24.83
N ALA A 34 28.28 -21.22 -24.79
CA ALA A 34 27.63 -21.76 -25.97
C ALA A 34 26.62 -20.76 -26.58
N ALA A 35 25.81 -20.11 -25.74
CA ALA A 35 24.90 -19.05 -26.18
C ALA A 35 25.65 -17.84 -26.78
N ARG A 36 26.76 -17.43 -26.14
CA ARG A 36 27.61 -16.32 -26.62
C ARG A 36 28.22 -16.60 -27.99
N ARG A 37 28.63 -17.84 -28.26
CA ARG A 37 29.18 -18.25 -29.57
C ARG A 37 28.14 -18.18 -30.69
N ARG A 38 26.86 -18.46 -30.38
CA ARG A 38 25.75 -18.36 -31.34
C ARG A 38 25.30 -16.92 -31.57
N ALA A 39 25.42 -16.07 -30.56
CA ALA A 39 25.04 -14.66 -30.64
C ALA A 39 26.04 -13.81 -31.46
N ARG A 40 25.53 -12.74 -32.10
CA ARG A 40 26.32 -11.78 -32.87
C ARG A 40 25.96 -10.34 -32.48
N GLY A 41 26.89 -9.41 -32.69
CA GLY A 41 26.71 -7.98 -32.37
C GLY A 41 26.29 -7.75 -30.92
N GLU A 42 25.38 -6.81 -30.72
CA GLU A 42 24.87 -6.41 -29.39
C GLU A 42 24.31 -7.60 -28.58
N ALA A 43 23.74 -8.62 -29.24
CA ALA A 43 23.24 -9.80 -28.54
C ALA A 43 24.37 -10.59 -27.86
N ARG A 44 25.57 -10.64 -28.47
CA ARG A 44 26.75 -11.28 -27.89
C ARG A 44 27.23 -10.54 -26.65
N ASP A 45 27.22 -9.21 -26.70
CA ASP A 45 27.62 -8.35 -25.58
C ASP A 45 26.65 -8.51 -24.41
N ARG A 46 25.34 -8.55 -24.68
CA ARG A 46 24.32 -8.83 -23.65
C ARG A 46 24.47 -10.21 -22.99
N VAL A 47 24.88 -11.24 -23.72
CA VAL A 47 25.19 -12.55 -23.12
C VAL A 47 26.44 -12.45 -22.23
N GLN A 48 27.46 -11.72 -22.67
CA GLN A 48 28.68 -11.50 -21.89
C GLN A 48 28.40 -10.73 -20.59
N GLU A 49 27.59 -9.68 -20.64
CA GLU A 49 27.14 -8.92 -19.47
C GLU A 49 26.39 -9.83 -18.48
N LEU A 50 25.46 -10.65 -18.98
CA LEU A 50 24.74 -11.61 -18.16
C LEU A 50 25.69 -12.60 -17.49
N LYS A 51 26.68 -13.12 -18.23
CA LYS A 51 27.71 -14.01 -17.69
C LYS A 51 28.51 -13.34 -16.58
N GLN A 52 28.96 -12.10 -16.80
CA GLN A 52 29.74 -11.38 -15.81
C GLN A 52 28.93 -11.08 -14.55
N TYR A 53 27.67 -10.68 -14.71
CA TYR A 53 26.75 -10.44 -13.59
C TYR A 53 26.58 -11.70 -12.75
N LEU A 54 26.23 -12.84 -13.38
CA LEU A 54 26.02 -14.09 -12.64
C LEU A 54 27.30 -14.56 -11.94
N LYS A 55 28.47 -14.39 -12.57
CA LYS A 55 29.76 -14.72 -11.98
C LYS A 55 30.06 -13.89 -10.74
N ASN A 56 29.89 -12.57 -10.84
CA ASN A 56 30.21 -11.63 -9.76
C ASN A 56 29.31 -11.80 -8.53
N HIS A 57 28.10 -12.32 -8.73
CA HIS A 57 27.10 -12.49 -7.67
C HIS A 57 26.81 -13.97 -7.36
N TRP A 58 27.63 -14.88 -7.87
CA TRP A 58 27.34 -16.31 -7.84
C TRP A 58 27.11 -16.83 -6.43
N ASP A 59 28.02 -16.49 -5.50
CA ASP A 59 27.94 -16.93 -4.11
C ASP A 59 26.62 -16.51 -3.46
N GLY A 60 26.17 -15.27 -3.72
CA GLY A 60 24.88 -14.78 -3.21
C GLY A 60 23.66 -15.46 -3.85
N ILE A 61 23.77 -15.85 -5.13
CA ILE A 61 22.69 -16.56 -5.84
C ILE A 61 22.53 -17.99 -5.30
N VAL A 62 23.62 -18.65 -4.91
CA VAL A 62 23.60 -20.05 -4.44
C VAL A 62 23.57 -20.20 -2.91
N ALA A 63 23.81 -19.13 -2.15
CA ALA A 63 23.90 -19.14 -0.70
C ALA A 63 22.65 -19.66 0.02
N ASP A 64 21.46 -19.50 -0.57
CA ASP A 64 20.21 -19.97 0.01
C ASP A 64 19.40 -20.79 -1.01
N ALA A 65 19.19 -22.06 -0.71
CA ALA A 65 18.35 -22.94 -1.54
C ALA A 65 16.91 -22.41 -1.66
N ASN A 66 16.42 -21.63 -0.69
CA ASN A 66 15.12 -20.98 -0.72
C ASN A 66 15.11 -19.70 -1.55
N ALA A 67 16.26 -19.04 -1.74
CA ALA A 67 16.36 -17.85 -2.60
C ALA A 67 16.01 -18.15 -4.07
N ARG A 68 16.16 -19.41 -4.50
CA ARG A 68 15.77 -19.90 -5.84
C ARG A 68 14.28 -19.76 -6.15
N ARG A 69 13.43 -19.58 -5.13
CA ARG A 69 11.97 -19.40 -5.26
C ARG A 69 11.52 -17.94 -5.20
N LEU A 70 12.45 -16.97 -5.13
CA LEU A 70 12.13 -15.54 -5.04
C LEU A 70 11.64 -14.91 -6.36
N GLY A 71 11.43 -15.72 -7.41
CA GLY A 71 10.89 -15.26 -8.70
C GLY A 71 9.53 -14.55 -8.63
N ALA A 72 8.85 -14.62 -7.48
CA ALA A 72 7.62 -13.90 -7.19
C ALA A 72 7.82 -12.46 -6.66
N ILE A 73 9.04 -12.01 -6.36
CA ILE A 73 9.28 -10.69 -5.74
C ILE A 73 8.72 -9.53 -6.60
N GLU A 74 8.83 -9.61 -7.93
CA GLU A 74 8.42 -8.50 -8.81
C GLU A 74 6.88 -8.40 -8.90
N ALA A 75 6.20 -9.53 -9.09
CA ALA A 75 4.75 -9.60 -9.07
C ALA A 75 4.19 -9.18 -7.71
N GLU A 76 4.80 -9.65 -6.62
CA GLU A 76 4.40 -9.32 -5.26
C GLU A 76 4.59 -7.82 -4.98
N ASN A 77 5.75 -7.25 -5.28
CA ASN A 77 6.00 -5.82 -5.11
C ASN A 77 5.03 -4.98 -5.97
N TYR A 78 4.78 -5.38 -7.22
CA TYR A 78 3.87 -4.69 -8.09
C TYR A 78 2.41 -4.74 -7.64
N HIS A 79 1.90 -5.94 -7.31
CA HIS A 79 0.50 -6.15 -6.96
C HIS A 79 0.17 -5.70 -5.53
N VAL A 80 1.10 -5.86 -4.60
CA VAL A 80 0.91 -5.52 -3.18
C VAL A 80 1.26 -4.06 -2.91
N LEU A 81 2.45 -3.60 -3.31
CA LEU A 81 2.94 -2.26 -2.98
C LEU A 81 2.58 -1.24 -4.06
N ALA A 82 3.03 -1.45 -5.31
CA ALA A 82 2.93 -0.44 -6.36
C ALA A 82 1.47 -0.09 -6.70
N ARG A 83 0.55 -1.06 -6.66
CA ARG A 83 -0.89 -0.82 -6.88
C ARG A 83 -1.49 0.17 -5.87
N ARG A 84 -1.10 0.12 -4.60
CA ARG A 84 -1.64 1.01 -3.56
C ARG A 84 -0.88 2.33 -3.47
N MET A 85 0.44 2.28 -3.66
CA MET A 85 1.32 3.43 -3.46
C MET A 85 1.42 4.32 -4.70
N LYS A 86 1.76 3.74 -5.86
CA LYS A 86 2.02 4.49 -7.10
C LYS A 86 0.75 4.84 -7.87
N ARG A 87 -0.15 3.86 -8.06
CA ARG A 87 -1.33 4.01 -8.95
C ARG A 87 -2.46 4.86 -8.38
N ARG A 88 -2.46 5.12 -7.08
CA ARG A 88 -3.46 5.97 -6.42
C ARG A 88 -3.08 7.45 -6.42
N GLY A 89 -1.91 7.82 -6.97
CA GLY A 89 -1.46 9.22 -7.05
C GLY A 89 -1.25 9.90 -5.70
N ALA A 90 -1.05 9.12 -4.63
CA ALA A 90 -0.89 9.67 -3.29
C ALA A 90 0.58 10.00 -3.02
N ALA A 91 0.86 11.22 -2.55
CA ALA A 91 2.16 11.59 -2.02
C ALA A 91 2.27 11.04 -0.59
N TRP A 92 3.16 10.07 -0.40
CA TRP A 92 3.42 9.48 0.92
C TRP A 92 4.71 10.10 1.48
N SER A 93 4.67 10.55 2.73
CA SER A 93 5.91 10.79 3.47
C SER A 93 6.69 9.48 3.61
N GLU A 94 8.01 9.52 3.78
CA GLU A 94 8.84 8.33 3.95
C GLU A 94 8.32 7.43 5.08
N ARG A 95 7.95 8.03 6.21
CA ARG A 95 7.36 7.33 7.35
C ARG A 95 6.01 6.70 7.00
N GLY A 96 5.14 7.42 6.29
CA GLY A 96 3.85 6.91 5.84
C GLY A 96 3.98 5.74 4.87
N ALA A 97 4.89 5.86 3.90
CA ALA A 97 5.24 4.82 2.95
C ALA A 97 5.73 3.55 3.66
N ARG A 98 6.63 3.70 4.64
CA ARG A 98 7.17 2.59 5.44
C ARG A 98 6.08 1.86 6.23
N HIS A 99 5.20 2.58 6.91
CA HIS A 99 4.10 1.97 7.65
C HIS A 99 3.12 1.24 6.71
N LEU A 100 2.76 1.88 5.60
CA LEU A 100 1.85 1.30 4.62
C LEU A 100 2.43 0.03 3.98
N ALA A 101 3.71 0.04 3.63
CA ALA A 101 4.39 -1.13 3.08
C ALA A 101 4.36 -2.32 4.04
N ARG A 102 4.60 -2.08 5.34
CA ARG A 102 4.49 -3.11 6.38
C ARG A 102 3.08 -3.68 6.50
N LEU A 103 2.05 -2.83 6.47
CA LEU A 103 0.65 -3.28 6.52
C LEU A 103 0.26 -4.11 5.31
N LEU A 104 0.69 -3.68 4.11
CA LEU A 104 0.42 -4.39 2.86
C LEU A 104 1.13 -5.75 2.82
N ALA A 105 2.39 -5.82 3.28
CA ALA A 105 3.13 -7.07 3.40
C ALA A 105 2.48 -8.03 4.41
N ALA A 106 2.14 -7.55 5.61
CA ALA A 106 1.44 -8.37 6.61
C ALA A 106 0.09 -8.87 6.10
N ARG A 107 -0.63 -8.07 5.30
CA ARG A 107 -1.88 -8.50 4.66
C ARG A 107 -1.65 -9.61 3.64
N ALA A 108 -0.65 -9.46 2.77
CA ALA A 108 -0.34 -10.45 1.74
C ALA A 108 0.09 -11.78 2.35
N ASN A 109 0.84 -11.74 3.45
CA ASN A 109 1.25 -12.91 4.21
C ASN A 109 0.12 -13.54 5.06
N GLY A 110 -1.07 -12.93 5.13
CA GLY A 110 -2.16 -13.40 6.00
C GLY A 110 -1.92 -13.15 7.51
N GLU A 111 -0.92 -12.34 7.84
CA GLU A 111 -0.48 -12.06 9.22
C GLU A 111 -1.09 -10.77 9.79
N LEU A 112 -1.82 -9.99 8.98
CA LEU A 112 -2.33 -8.68 9.38
C LEU A 112 -3.14 -8.74 10.68
N ASP A 113 -3.96 -9.76 10.84
CA ASP A 113 -4.79 -9.97 12.03
C ASP A 113 -3.96 -10.09 13.31
N ARG A 114 -2.78 -10.70 13.25
CA ARG A 114 -1.87 -10.83 14.40
C ARG A 114 -1.47 -9.46 14.93
N TYR A 115 -1.22 -8.50 14.05
CA TYR A 115 -0.80 -7.15 14.41
C TYR A 115 -1.98 -6.22 14.70
N ALA A 116 -3.11 -6.46 14.04
CA ALA A 116 -4.26 -5.59 14.13
C ALA A 116 -5.16 -5.92 15.34
N ARG A 117 -5.33 -7.22 15.69
CA ARG A 117 -6.21 -7.67 16.79
C ARG A 117 -5.97 -6.95 18.12
N PRO A 118 -4.73 -6.77 18.62
CA PRO A 118 -4.52 -6.07 19.88
C PRO A 118 -4.96 -4.60 19.84
N VAL A 119 -4.87 -3.94 18.67
CA VAL A 119 -5.28 -2.55 18.48
C VAL A 119 -6.80 -2.44 18.35
N TRP A 120 -7.44 -3.35 17.62
CA TRP A 120 -8.90 -3.41 17.50
C TRP A 120 -9.56 -3.73 18.84
N GLN A 121 -8.98 -4.64 19.62
CA GLN A 121 -9.46 -4.96 20.97
C GLN A 121 -9.30 -3.79 21.95
N ARG A 122 -8.20 -3.03 21.86
CA ARG A 122 -8.04 -1.77 22.64
C ARG A 122 -8.98 -0.64 22.18
N ARG A 123 -9.41 -0.66 20.92
CA ARG A 123 -10.36 0.31 20.33
C ARG A 123 -11.82 -0.11 20.42
N GLN A 124 -12.11 -1.35 20.81
CA GLN A 124 -13.36 -1.67 21.47
C GLN A 124 -13.32 -0.99 22.84
N ALA A 125 -13.43 0.34 22.83
CA ALA A 125 -13.93 1.04 23.99
C ALA A 125 -15.21 0.30 24.40
N PRO A 126 -15.47 0.11 25.70
CA PRO A 126 -16.80 -0.30 26.12
C PRO A 126 -17.80 0.58 25.38
N PRO A 127 -18.94 0.03 24.90
CA PRO A 127 -19.94 0.81 24.16
C PRO A 127 -20.08 2.13 24.88
N VAL A 128 -19.79 3.24 24.17
CA VAL A 128 -19.75 4.58 24.76
C VAL A 128 -20.99 4.68 25.61
N ALA A 129 -20.82 4.64 26.94
CA ALA A 129 -21.94 4.75 27.85
C ALA A 129 -22.67 6.01 27.38
N PRO A 130 -23.99 5.94 27.09
CA PRO A 130 -24.70 7.06 26.50
C PRO A 130 -24.32 8.29 27.31
N THR A 131 -23.64 9.24 26.64
CA THR A 131 -23.21 10.47 27.29
C THR A 131 -24.46 10.98 27.99
N PRO A 132 -24.45 11.19 29.32
CA PRO A 132 -25.63 11.72 29.98
C PRO A 132 -25.97 13.00 29.25
N GLN A 133 -27.12 12.98 28.57
CA GLN A 133 -27.61 14.09 27.78
C GLN A 133 -27.52 15.34 28.67
N GLY A 134 -26.78 16.35 28.21
CA GLY A 134 -26.65 17.61 28.93
C GLY A 134 -25.31 17.87 29.63
N ARG A 135 -24.15 17.58 29.02
CA ARG A 135 -22.89 18.23 29.42
C ARG A 135 -22.29 19.04 28.28
N LEU A 136 -22.27 20.36 28.42
CA LEU A 136 -21.42 21.27 27.66
C LEU A 136 -20.24 21.65 28.57
N PHE A 137 -19.00 21.52 28.07
CA PHE A 137 -17.78 21.94 28.77
C PHE A 137 -17.62 21.42 30.21
N GLY A 138 -18.06 20.19 30.48
CA GLY A 138 -17.86 19.51 31.77
C GLY A 138 -18.88 19.88 32.86
N GLN A 139 -19.74 20.89 32.65
CA GLN A 139 -20.83 21.21 33.56
C GLN A 139 -22.11 20.42 33.22
N ARG A 140 -22.83 19.99 34.26
CA ARG A 140 -24.13 19.31 34.09
C ARG A 140 -25.19 20.38 33.84
N LEU A 141 -25.71 20.41 32.63
CA LEU A 141 -26.80 21.29 32.24
C LEU A 141 -28.07 20.84 32.97
N SER A 142 -28.74 21.79 33.60
CA SER A 142 -30.10 21.61 34.08
C SER A 142 -31.07 21.52 32.90
N ARG A 143 -32.30 21.04 33.15
CA ARG A 143 -33.35 21.05 32.12
C ARG A 143 -33.59 22.44 31.56
N SER A 144 -33.58 23.47 32.41
CA SER A 144 -33.71 24.87 32.00
C SER A 144 -32.52 25.32 31.14
N ASP A 145 -31.29 24.92 31.43
CA ASP A 145 -30.13 25.30 30.59
C ASP A 145 -30.22 24.67 29.20
N VAL A 146 -30.68 23.42 29.11
CA VAL A 146 -30.90 22.75 27.82
C VAL A 146 -32.06 23.39 27.07
N GLU A 147 -33.13 23.77 27.77
CA GLU A 147 -34.29 24.42 27.18
C GLU A 147 -33.95 25.84 26.70
N ASP A 148 -33.15 26.59 27.45
CA ASP A 148 -32.68 27.93 27.11
C ASP A 148 -31.65 27.91 25.97
N VAL A 149 -30.71 26.95 25.95
CA VAL A 149 -29.80 26.72 24.81
C VAL A 149 -30.57 26.24 23.58
N ALA A 150 -31.55 25.35 23.75
CA ALA A 150 -32.40 24.89 22.65
C ALA A 150 -33.31 26.02 22.13
N GLN A 151 -33.81 26.89 23.00
CA GLN A 151 -34.58 28.08 22.64
C GLN A 151 -33.67 29.10 21.96
N TRP A 152 -32.46 29.34 22.45
CA TRP A 152 -31.44 30.17 21.83
C TRP A 152 -31.04 29.65 20.43
N LEU A 153 -30.82 28.33 20.28
CA LEU A 153 -30.54 27.67 19.00
C LEU A 153 -31.73 27.71 18.04
N ARG A 154 -32.96 27.54 18.56
CA ARG A 154 -34.21 27.70 17.79
C ARG A 154 -34.42 29.15 17.34
N VAL A 155 -33.94 30.12 18.11
CA VAL A 155 -34.15 31.55 17.86
C VAL A 155 -33.05 32.15 16.98
N ARG A 156 -31.80 31.61 16.98
CA ARG A 156 -30.73 32.12 16.10
C ARG A 156 -29.79 31.03 15.63
N ILE A 157 -29.92 30.62 14.37
CA ILE A 157 -28.87 29.88 13.66
C ILE A 157 -27.85 30.90 13.15
N PRO A 158 -26.61 30.96 13.68
CA PRO A 158 -25.65 32.00 13.33
C PRO A 158 -25.31 32.02 11.84
N ALA A 159 -25.33 30.84 11.18
CA ALA A 159 -25.11 30.71 9.74
C ALA A 159 -26.21 31.37 8.88
N LEU A 160 -27.37 31.71 9.44
CA LEU A 160 -28.44 32.44 8.74
C LEU A 160 -28.24 33.96 8.74
N TYR A 161 -27.25 34.46 9.47
CA TYR A 161 -26.95 35.89 9.61
C TYR A 161 -25.46 36.15 9.35
N GLY A 162 -25.11 37.27 8.72
CA GLY A 162 -23.73 37.63 8.40
C GLY A 162 -23.32 37.46 6.93
N PRO A 163 -22.04 37.66 6.59
CA PRO A 163 -21.57 37.88 5.21
C PRO A 163 -21.66 36.66 4.27
N HIS A 164 -22.11 35.52 4.77
CA HIS A 164 -22.26 34.28 4.00
C HIS A 164 -23.68 33.69 4.09
N ALA A 165 -24.65 34.48 4.55
CA ALA A 165 -26.05 34.07 4.69
C ALA A 165 -26.76 33.81 3.34
N ASP A 166 -26.12 34.19 2.23
CA ASP A 166 -26.56 34.05 0.84
C ASP A 166 -26.12 32.74 0.17
N ARG A 167 -25.26 31.94 0.83
CA ARG A 167 -24.71 30.71 0.25
C ARG A 167 -25.77 29.62 0.12
N GLU A 168 -25.67 28.79 -0.93
CA GLU A 168 -26.64 27.71 -1.20
C GLU A 168 -26.81 26.71 -0.05
N TRP A 169 -25.74 26.39 0.69
CA TRP A 169 -25.83 25.50 1.85
C TRP A 169 -26.63 26.09 3.02
N VAL A 170 -26.75 27.42 3.09
CA VAL A 170 -27.57 28.13 4.08
C VAL A 170 -29.06 27.95 3.77
N LYS A 171 -29.46 27.81 2.51
CA LYS A 171 -30.85 27.50 2.13
C LYS A 171 -31.29 26.14 2.65
N ALA A 172 -30.41 25.13 2.55
CA ALA A 172 -30.66 23.81 3.13
C ALA A 172 -30.83 23.89 4.66
N LEU A 173 -30.03 24.72 5.33
CA LEU A 173 -30.17 24.96 6.77
C LEU A 173 -31.49 25.67 7.13
N ARG A 174 -31.96 26.64 6.32
CA ARG A 174 -33.28 27.26 6.52
C ARG A 174 -34.41 26.24 6.42
N HIS A 175 -34.32 25.32 5.46
CA HIS A 175 -35.31 24.25 5.28
C HIS A 175 -35.31 23.27 6.45
N LEU A 176 -34.13 22.82 6.88
CA LEU A 176 -33.97 21.95 8.05
C LEU A 176 -34.44 22.60 9.37
N ALA A 177 -34.35 23.93 9.45
CA ALA A 177 -34.81 24.71 10.59
C ALA A 177 -36.32 25.02 10.56
N GLY A 178 -37.04 24.65 9.50
CA GLY A 178 -38.45 25.00 9.33
C GLY A 178 -38.70 26.50 9.11
N LEU A 179 -37.69 27.25 8.68
CA LEU A 179 -37.72 28.70 8.47
C LEU A 179 -37.92 29.08 6.98
N SER A 180 -38.27 28.10 6.13
CA SER A 180 -38.62 28.36 4.74
C SER A 180 -40.05 28.93 4.68
N VAL A 181 -40.17 30.22 4.34
CA VAL A 181 -41.43 30.80 3.88
C VAL A 181 -41.65 30.32 2.44
N ALA A 182 -42.89 29.93 2.12
CA ALA A 182 -43.32 29.58 0.76
C ALA A 182 -43.19 30.76 -0.20
#